data_AF-A0A534SCC1-F1
#
_entry.id   AF-A0A534SCC1-F1
#
_cell.length_a   1.000
_cell.length_b   1.000
_cell.length_c   1.000
_cell.angle_alpha   90.00
_cell.angle_beta   90.00
_cell.angle_gamma   90.00
#
_symmetry.space_group_name_H-M   'P 1'
#
loop_
_entity.id
_entity.type
_entity.pdbx_description
1 polymer ?
#
loop_
_entity_poly.entity_id
_entity_poly.type
_entity_poly.pdbx_seq_one_letter_code
_entity_poly.pdbx_strand_id
1 'polypeptide(L)'
;MKHGYEAARPSGWDPVERLKDQDLDGVAAEVLYASLGIVLLDMKDVELQQACLRVYNDWLAEFCAHDPRRLIGVGLYTLTALPDISEVERCAKMGLKGVLVLASDTPELPYSDARFDSLWRVCAEAGLPISLHKPLVSGMPLTPAMPTTADL
;
A
#
# COMPACT_ATOMS: atom_id res chain seq x y z
N MET A 1 14.43 -7.05 28.61
CA MET A 1 13.46 -7.22 27.51
C MET A 1 14.14 -6.80 26.22
N LYS A 2 13.96 -7.56 25.14
CA LYS A 2 14.39 -7.13 23.80
C LYS A 2 13.45 -6.03 23.30
N HIS A 3 13.94 -5.08 22.51
CA HIS A 3 13.16 -3.99 21.92
C HIS A 3 13.48 -3.86 20.43
N GLY A 4 12.57 -3.25 19.68
CA GLY A 4 12.75 -3.01 18.24
C GLY A 4 12.84 -4.30 17.42
N TYR A 5 13.65 -4.28 16.36
CA TYR A 5 13.81 -5.41 15.44
C TYR A 5 14.33 -6.68 16.12
N GLU A 6 15.09 -6.58 17.20
CA GLU A 6 15.56 -7.75 17.96
C GLU A 6 14.43 -8.55 18.62
N ALA A 7 13.28 -7.91 18.86
CA ALA A 7 12.08 -8.52 19.41
C ALA A 7 11.08 -8.95 18.33
N ALA A 8 11.21 -8.43 17.11
CA ALA A 8 10.32 -8.74 16.00
C ALA A 8 10.68 -10.08 15.35
N ARG A 9 9.69 -10.76 14.76
CA ARG A 9 9.97 -11.95 13.96
C ARG A 9 10.70 -11.56 12.66
N PRO A 10 11.78 -12.26 12.29
CA PRO A 10 12.53 -11.98 11.06
C PRO A 10 11.69 -11.98 9.79
N SER A 11 10.59 -12.74 9.77
CA SER A 11 9.63 -12.78 8.64
C SER A 11 9.02 -11.43 8.28
N GLY A 12 9.17 -10.40 9.13
CA GLY A 12 8.78 -9.03 8.80
C GLY A 12 9.67 -8.35 7.74
N TRP A 13 10.90 -8.81 7.53
CA TRP A 13 11.84 -8.21 6.55
C TRP A 13 12.70 -9.23 5.79
N ASP A 14 12.71 -10.50 6.21
CA ASP A 14 13.37 -11.59 5.51
C ASP A 14 12.32 -12.47 4.78
N PRO A 15 12.33 -12.52 3.43
CA PRO A 15 11.37 -13.30 2.66
C PRO A 15 11.52 -14.81 2.83
N VAL A 16 12.73 -15.30 3.11
CA VAL A 16 12.96 -16.75 3.34
C VAL A 16 12.34 -17.17 4.66
N GLU A 17 12.46 -16.34 5.70
CA GLU A 17 11.80 -16.58 6.98
C GLU A 17 10.28 -16.42 6.87
N ARG A 18 9.79 -15.49 6.04
CA ARG A 18 8.35 -15.34 5.73
C ARG A 18 7.75 -16.62 5.13
N LEU A 19 8.45 -17.24 4.17
CA LEU A 19 7.97 -18.48 3.54
C LEU A 19 7.90 -19.65 4.53
N LYS A 20 8.85 -19.75 5.46
CA LYS A 20 8.80 -20.74 6.55
C LYS A 20 7.58 -20.50 7.46
N ASP A 21 7.30 -19.24 7.80
CA ASP A 21 6.12 -18.90 8.59
C ASP A 21 4.83 -19.26 7.84
N GLN A 22 4.76 -18.99 6.52
CA GLN A 22 3.62 -19.43 5.70
C GLN A 22 3.45 -20.95 5.69
N ASP A 23 4.55 -21.73 5.61
CA ASP A 23 4.50 -23.19 5.66
C ASP A 23 3.99 -23.70 7.02
N LEU A 24 4.43 -23.06 8.11
CA LEU A 24 3.99 -23.38 9.47
C LEU A 24 2.50 -23.08 9.67
N ASP A 25 2.02 -21.96 9.14
CA ASP A 25 0.64 -21.50 9.29
C ASP A 25 -0.32 -22.13 8.25
N GLY A 26 0.21 -22.91 7.29
CA GLY A 26 -0.58 -23.52 6.21
C GLY A 26 -1.10 -22.50 5.19
N VAL A 27 -0.41 -21.36 5.04
CA VAL A 27 -0.77 -20.28 4.13
C VAL A 27 -0.18 -20.53 2.74
N ALA A 28 -1.05 -20.63 1.74
CA ALA A 28 -0.65 -20.91 0.37
C ALA A 28 0.01 -19.69 -0.31
N ALA A 29 -0.48 -18.48 -0.04
CA ALA A 29 0.05 -17.22 -0.56
C ALA A 29 -0.49 -16.04 0.27
N GLU A 30 0.19 -14.90 0.21
CA GLU A 30 -0.18 -13.67 0.91
C GLU A 30 -0.05 -12.45 0.02
N VAL A 31 -0.98 -11.51 0.20
CA VAL A 31 -0.84 -10.16 -0.33
C VAL A 31 -0.13 -9.29 0.70
N LEU A 32 1.00 -8.70 0.31
CA LEU A 32 1.89 -7.96 1.19
C LEU A 32 1.58 -6.47 1.13
N TYR A 33 1.17 -5.92 2.26
CA TYR A 33 0.88 -4.50 2.48
C TYR A 33 2.00 -3.86 3.30
N ALA A 34 2.23 -2.56 3.10
CA ALA A 34 3.17 -1.81 3.91
C ALA A 34 2.69 -1.69 5.36
N SER A 35 3.57 -2.03 6.31
CA SER A 35 3.37 -1.70 7.73
C SER A 35 3.95 -0.32 8.03
N LEU A 36 5.26 -0.24 8.32
CA LEU A 36 5.92 1.05 8.57
C LEU A 36 5.94 1.95 7.33
N GLY A 37 6.01 1.38 6.13
CA GLY A 37 6.01 2.14 4.88
C GLY A 37 4.72 2.93 4.63
N ILE A 38 3.61 2.64 5.32
CA ILE A 38 2.35 3.37 5.13
C ILE A 38 2.48 4.85 5.51
N VAL A 39 3.38 5.19 6.43
CA VAL A 39 3.62 6.59 6.87
C VAL A 39 4.24 7.44 5.76
N LEU A 40 4.87 6.82 4.76
CA LEU A 40 5.44 7.53 3.61
C LEU A 40 4.35 8.21 2.78
N LEU A 41 3.12 7.68 2.80
CA LEU A 41 1.99 8.24 2.06
C LEU A 41 1.45 9.55 2.67
N ASP A 42 1.78 9.89 3.93
CA ASP A 42 1.36 11.16 4.57
C ASP A 42 2.44 12.28 4.46
N MET A 43 3.58 11.99 3.83
CA MET A 43 4.67 12.96 3.66
C MET A 43 4.22 14.19 2.85
N LYS A 44 4.57 15.40 3.34
CA LYS A 44 4.14 16.66 2.73
C LYS A 44 5.00 17.13 1.56
N ASP A 45 6.26 16.75 1.55
CA ASP A 45 7.15 16.98 0.41
C ASP A 45 6.89 15.91 -0.65
N VAL A 46 6.29 16.33 -1.77
CA VAL A 46 5.85 15.43 -2.84
C VAL A 46 7.03 14.75 -3.54
N GLU A 47 8.12 15.48 -3.79
CA GLU A 47 9.28 14.91 -4.47
C GLU A 47 9.98 13.87 -3.59
N LEU A 48 10.16 14.21 -2.31
CA LEU A 48 10.72 13.28 -1.32
C LEU A 48 9.80 12.07 -1.11
N GLN A 49 8.49 12.30 -1.02
CA GLN A 49 7.49 11.23 -0.92
C GLN A 49 7.65 10.24 -2.07
N GLN A 50 7.59 10.72 -3.32
CA GLN A 50 7.71 9.87 -4.50
C GLN A 50 9.04 9.11 -4.55
N ALA A 51 10.15 9.74 -4.15
CA ALA A 51 11.45 9.07 -4.05
C ALA A 51 11.44 7.94 -3.01
N CYS A 52 10.85 8.17 -1.83
CA CYS A 52 10.73 7.14 -0.79
C CYS A 52 9.81 6.00 -1.21
N LEU A 53 8.68 6.30 -1.87
CA LEU A 53 7.76 5.27 -2.39
C LEU A 53 8.44 4.39 -3.44
N ARG A 54 9.25 5.00 -4.34
CA ARG A 54 10.03 4.26 -5.34
C ARG A 54 10.98 3.25 -4.69
N VAL A 55 11.77 3.70 -3.71
CA VAL A 55 12.71 2.82 -2.99
C VAL A 55 11.97 1.71 -2.24
N TYR A 56 10.81 2.01 -1.63
CA TYR A 56 9.98 1.00 -1.00
C TYR A 56 9.47 -0.05 -2.01
N ASN A 57 8.99 0.40 -3.17
CA ASN A 57 8.48 -0.47 -4.22
C ASN A 57 9.58 -1.37 -4.81
N ASP A 58 10.81 -0.86 -4.93
CA ASP A 58 11.98 -1.64 -5.36
C ASP A 58 12.28 -2.75 -4.36
N TRP A 59 12.36 -2.41 -3.07
CA TRP A 59 12.55 -3.38 -1.99
C TRP A 59 11.43 -4.43 -1.97
N LEU A 60 10.17 -4.02 -2.13
CA LEU A 60 9.04 -4.94 -2.14
C LEU A 60 9.11 -5.89 -3.34
N ALA A 61 9.50 -5.40 -4.51
CA ALA A 61 9.66 -6.23 -5.70
C ALA A 61 10.77 -7.28 -5.50
N GLU A 62 11.91 -6.89 -4.93
CA GLU A 62 13.00 -7.80 -4.56
C GLU A 62 12.56 -8.84 -3.51
N PHE A 63 11.78 -8.42 -2.50
CA PHE A 63 11.21 -9.31 -1.50
C PHE A 63 10.32 -10.37 -2.15
N CYS A 64 9.39 -9.95 -3.02
CA CYS A 64 8.46 -10.83 -3.72
C CYS A 64 9.13 -11.77 -4.72
N ALA A 65 10.28 -11.38 -5.28
CA ALA A 65 11.01 -12.21 -6.25
C ALA A 65 11.50 -13.55 -5.69
N HIS A 66 11.53 -13.73 -4.36
CA HIS A 66 11.94 -14.97 -3.70
C HIS A 66 10.94 -16.13 -3.93
N ASP A 67 9.64 -15.85 -3.94
CA ASP A 67 8.62 -16.76 -4.46
C ASP A 67 7.40 -15.94 -4.95
N PRO A 68 7.39 -15.51 -6.22
CA PRO A 68 6.35 -14.63 -6.76
C PRO A 68 4.98 -15.30 -6.88
N ARG A 69 4.85 -16.60 -6.58
CA ARG A 69 3.57 -17.30 -6.50
C ARG A 69 2.96 -17.20 -5.11
N ARG A 70 3.79 -17.03 -4.08
CA ARG A 70 3.37 -17.00 -2.67
C ARG A 70 3.44 -15.61 -2.05
N LEU A 71 4.35 -14.77 -2.53
CA LEU A 71 4.59 -13.41 -2.03
C LEU A 71 4.06 -12.39 -3.05
N ILE A 72 2.88 -11.85 -2.79
CA ILE A 72 2.16 -11.00 -3.74
C ILE A 72 2.22 -9.54 -3.27
N GLY A 73 3.18 -8.77 -3.78
CA GLY A 73 3.36 -7.38 -3.39
C GLY A 73 2.37 -6.43 -4.07
N VAL A 74 1.82 -5.48 -3.29
CA VAL A 74 1.12 -4.29 -3.81
C VAL A 74 1.96 -3.05 -3.55
N GLY A 75 2.33 -2.34 -4.63
CA GLY A 75 3.20 -1.18 -4.55
C GLY A 75 2.49 0.02 -3.94
N LEU A 76 3.20 0.91 -3.26
CA LEU A 76 2.63 2.16 -2.77
C LEU A 76 2.52 3.18 -3.91
N TYR A 77 1.38 3.87 -3.96
CA TYR A 77 1.15 5.00 -4.84
C TYR A 77 0.45 6.13 -4.07
N THR A 78 0.84 7.37 -4.35
CA THR A 78 0.25 8.56 -3.73
C THR A 78 -0.69 9.26 -4.70
N LEU A 79 -1.88 9.62 -4.23
CA LEU A 79 -2.90 10.30 -5.05
C LEU A 79 -2.48 11.73 -5.40
N THR A 80 -1.54 12.33 -4.65
CA THR A 80 -0.99 13.66 -4.93
C THR A 80 -0.14 13.69 -6.22
N ALA A 81 0.30 12.53 -6.71
CA ALA A 81 1.05 12.40 -7.96
C ALA A 81 0.16 12.53 -9.21
N LEU A 82 -1.17 12.41 -9.07
CA LEU A 82 -2.07 12.45 -10.22
C LEU A 82 -1.91 13.77 -11.00
N PRO A 83 -1.91 13.71 -12.35
CA PRO A 83 -2.25 12.56 -13.19
C PRO A 83 -1.06 11.66 -13.58
N ASP A 84 0.11 11.78 -12.94
CA ASP A 84 1.27 10.93 -13.24
C ASP A 84 1.05 9.49 -12.74
N ILE A 85 1.05 8.54 -13.67
CA ILE A 85 0.84 7.10 -13.45
C ILE A 85 2.12 6.28 -13.70
N SER A 86 3.26 6.94 -13.96
CA SER A 86 4.52 6.29 -14.30
C SER A 86 4.98 5.27 -13.25
N GLU A 87 4.75 5.56 -11.98
CA GLU A 87 5.10 4.65 -10.89
C GLU A 87 4.20 3.41 -10.84
N VAL A 88 2.91 3.56 -11.16
CA VAL A 88 1.98 2.42 -11.27
C VAL A 88 2.42 1.47 -12.37
N GLU A 89 2.76 2.01 -13.54
CA GLU A 89 3.29 1.23 -14.67
C GLU A 89 4.62 0.56 -14.31
N ARG A 90 5.48 1.25 -13.58
CA ARG A 90 6.77 0.72 -13.12
C ARG A 90 6.58 -0.45 -12.17
N CYS A 91 5.70 -0.32 -11.17
CA CYS A 91 5.32 -1.40 -10.26
C CYS A 91 4.83 -2.64 -11.03
N ALA A 92 3.99 -2.44 -12.04
CA ALA A 92 3.50 -3.52 -12.90
C ALA A 92 4.64 -4.23 -13.65
N LYS A 93 5.57 -3.46 -14.24
CA LYS A 93 6.75 -3.99 -14.95
C LYS A 93 7.69 -4.77 -14.03
N MET A 94 7.76 -4.40 -12.75
CA MET A 94 8.53 -5.12 -11.73
C MET A 94 7.83 -6.38 -11.20
N GLY A 95 6.60 -6.64 -11.63
CA GLY A 95 5.83 -7.83 -11.24
C GLY A 95 4.97 -7.66 -9.99
N LEU A 96 4.89 -6.46 -9.41
CA LEU A 96 3.93 -6.15 -8.36
C LEU A 96 2.50 -6.28 -8.91
N LYS A 97 1.59 -6.78 -8.08
CA LYS A 97 0.26 -7.24 -8.50
C LYS A 97 -0.87 -6.27 -8.16
N GLY A 98 -0.54 -5.00 -7.97
CA GLY A 98 -1.49 -3.95 -7.67
C GLY A 98 -0.81 -2.74 -7.04
N VAL A 99 -1.63 -1.76 -6.69
CA VAL A 99 -1.18 -0.57 -5.96
C VAL A 99 -2.04 -0.32 -4.73
N LEU A 100 -1.41 0.19 -3.69
CA LEU A 100 -2.02 0.60 -2.44
C LEU A 100 -2.02 2.13 -2.39
N VAL A 101 -3.18 2.70 -2.11
CA VAL A 101 -3.37 4.12 -1.83
C VAL A 101 -4.03 4.29 -0.46
N LEU A 102 -3.79 5.42 0.21
CA LEU A 102 -4.48 5.71 1.47
C LEU A 102 -5.98 5.93 1.23
N ALA A 103 -6.79 5.21 2.01
CA ALA A 103 -8.21 5.46 2.04
C ALA A 103 -8.50 6.83 2.67
N SER A 104 -9.20 7.70 1.95
CA SER A 104 -9.65 9.03 2.42
C SER A 104 -8.57 10.10 2.56
N ASP A 105 -7.46 9.98 1.83
CA ASP A 105 -6.40 11.00 1.80
C ASP A 105 -6.87 12.34 1.21
N THR A 106 -7.95 12.29 0.42
CA THR A 106 -8.60 13.44 -0.22
C THR A 106 -10.08 13.46 0.16
N PRO A 107 -10.44 13.81 1.42
CA PRO A 107 -11.83 13.76 1.88
C PRO A 107 -12.74 14.71 1.09
N GLU A 108 -12.18 15.77 0.49
CA GLU A 108 -12.87 16.69 -0.40
C GLU A 108 -13.08 16.16 -1.83
N LEU A 109 -12.44 15.05 -2.22
CA LEU A 109 -12.54 14.47 -3.55
C LEU A 109 -13.22 13.10 -3.52
N PRO A 110 -14.46 12.97 -4.03
CA PRO A 110 -15.06 11.66 -4.20
C PRO A 110 -14.23 10.87 -5.23
N TYR A 111 -14.09 9.55 -5.06
CA TYR A 111 -13.34 8.70 -6.00
C TYR A 111 -13.91 8.67 -7.43
N SER A 112 -15.11 9.22 -7.63
CA SER A 112 -15.72 9.47 -8.94
C SER A 112 -15.23 10.75 -9.62
N ASP A 113 -14.38 11.56 -8.98
CA ASP A 113 -13.78 12.76 -9.58
C ASP A 113 -12.85 12.36 -10.74
N ALA A 114 -12.93 13.11 -11.84
CA ALA A 114 -12.18 12.83 -13.07
C ALA A 114 -10.65 12.82 -12.89
N ARG A 115 -10.12 13.43 -11.82
CA ARG A 115 -8.70 13.34 -11.47
C ARG A 115 -8.20 11.90 -11.32
N PHE A 116 -9.06 11.00 -10.88
CA PHE A 116 -8.72 9.59 -10.70
C PHE A 116 -8.84 8.76 -11.98
N ASP A 117 -9.41 9.29 -13.06
CA ASP A 117 -9.66 8.55 -14.31
C ASP A 117 -8.38 7.95 -14.91
N SER A 118 -7.26 8.68 -14.81
CA SER A 118 -5.96 8.21 -15.28
C SER A 118 -5.52 6.93 -14.54
N LEU A 119 -5.67 6.91 -13.22
CA LEU A 119 -5.37 5.75 -12.37
C LEU A 119 -6.34 4.60 -12.67
N TRP A 120 -7.64 4.86 -12.70
CA TRP A 120 -8.66 3.82 -12.97
C TRP A 120 -8.43 3.15 -14.32
N ARG A 121 -8.21 3.96 -15.35
CA ARG A 121 -7.99 3.46 -16.71
C ARG A 121 -6.75 2.59 -16.79
N VAL A 122 -5.60 3.06 -16.29
CA VAL A 122 -4.34 2.31 -16.36
C VAL A 122 -4.41 1.01 -15.55
N CYS A 123 -4.95 1.06 -14.34
CA CYS A 123 -5.12 -0.14 -13.52
C CYS A 123 -6.10 -1.13 -14.15
N ALA A 124 -7.21 -0.66 -14.74
CA ALA A 124 -8.16 -1.52 -15.44
C ALA A 124 -7.55 -2.17 -16.69
N GLU A 125 -6.86 -1.39 -17.53
CA GLU A 125 -6.18 -1.87 -18.74
C GLU A 125 -5.08 -2.90 -18.40
N ALA A 126 -4.35 -2.67 -17.31
CA ALA A 126 -3.27 -3.56 -16.85
C ALA A 126 -3.76 -4.75 -15.99
N GLY A 127 -5.04 -4.81 -15.64
CA GLY A 127 -5.58 -5.82 -14.73
C GLY A 127 -5.00 -5.74 -13.30
N LEU A 128 -4.63 -4.53 -12.87
CA LEU A 128 -4.05 -4.27 -11.54
C LEU A 128 -5.13 -3.82 -10.55
N PRO A 129 -5.37 -4.57 -9.46
CA PRO A 129 -6.23 -4.09 -8.39
C PRO A 129 -5.65 -2.85 -7.70
N ILE A 130 -6.55 -1.99 -7.24
CA ILE A 130 -6.24 -0.83 -6.40
C ILE A 130 -6.78 -1.12 -5.01
N SER A 131 -5.87 -1.15 -4.03
CA SER A 131 -6.18 -1.40 -2.63
C SER A 131 -6.28 -0.09 -1.85
N LEU A 132 -7.47 0.22 -1.34
CA LEU A 132 -7.70 1.35 -0.46
C LEU A 132 -7.41 0.92 0.99
N HIS A 133 -6.28 1.33 1.55
CA HIS A 133 -5.88 0.92 2.90
C HIS A 133 -5.99 2.08 3.89
N LYS A 134 -6.67 1.87 5.02
CA LYS A 134 -6.80 2.87 6.08
C LYS A 134 -5.73 2.65 7.16
N PRO A 135 -4.84 3.61 7.44
CA PRO A 135 -3.85 3.47 8.50
C PRO A 135 -4.57 3.54 9.85
N LEU A 136 -4.19 2.66 10.78
CA LEU A 136 -4.76 2.61 12.13
C LEU A 136 -4.13 3.64 13.09
N VAL A 137 -3.20 4.49 12.63
CA VAL A 137 -2.45 5.40 13.50
C VAL A 137 -2.24 6.78 12.85
N SER A 138 -3.04 7.75 13.28
CA SER A 138 -2.71 9.18 13.42
C SER A 138 -3.99 9.92 13.82
N GLY A 139 -4.11 10.32 15.10
CA GLY A 139 -4.86 11.51 15.54
C GLY A 139 -6.28 11.80 15.05
N MET A 140 -6.98 10.90 14.36
CA MET A 140 -8.36 11.11 13.93
C MET A 140 -9.23 11.29 15.19
N PRO A 141 -10.01 12.37 15.30
CA PRO A 141 -11.17 12.33 16.17
C PRO A 141 -11.98 11.11 15.74
N LEU A 142 -12.49 10.35 16.71
CA LEU A 142 -13.61 9.46 16.47
C LEU A 142 -14.59 10.23 15.58
N THR A 143 -14.93 9.68 14.41
CA THR A 143 -15.92 10.23 13.48
C THR A 143 -17.01 10.97 14.26
N PRO A 144 -17.42 12.21 13.89
CA PRO A 144 -18.65 12.74 14.45
C PRO A 144 -19.72 11.68 14.18
N ALA A 145 -20.47 11.33 15.23
CA ALA A 145 -21.50 10.32 15.15
C ALA A 145 -22.33 10.53 13.89
N MET A 146 -22.60 9.44 13.15
CA MET A 146 -23.57 9.47 12.07
C MET A 146 -24.84 10.18 12.58
N PRO A 147 -25.35 11.21 11.88
CA PRO A 147 -26.55 11.90 12.34
C PRO A 147 -27.66 10.87 12.48
N THR A 148 -28.30 10.89 13.65
CA THR A 148 -29.40 9.97 13.92
C THR A 148 -30.66 10.52 13.27
N THR A 149 -31.68 9.69 13.10
CA THR A 149 -32.99 10.10 12.58
C THR A 149 -33.70 11.19 13.42
N ALA A 150 -33.10 11.62 14.54
CA ALA A 150 -33.56 12.77 15.31
C ALA A 150 -33.05 14.13 14.77
N ASP A 151 -32.10 14.13 13.82
CA ASP A 151 -31.49 15.33 13.23
C ASP A 151 -32.08 15.71 11.84
N LEU A 152 -33.22 15.10 11.47
CA LEU A 152 -34.06 15.46 10.32
C LEU A 152 -35.41 15.99 10.80
#